data_AF-A0A430L2N8-F1
#
_entry.id   AF-A0A430L2N8-F1
#
_cell.length_a   1.000
_cell.length_b   1.000
_cell.length_c   1.000
_cell.angle_alpha   90.00
_cell.angle_beta   90.00
_cell.angle_gamma   90.00
#
_symmetry.space_group_name_H-M   'P 1'
#
loop_
_entity.id
_entity.type
_entity.pdbx_description
1 polymer ?
#
loop_
_entity_poly.entity_id
_entity_poly.type
_entity_poly.pdbx_seq_one_letter_code
_entity_poly.pdbx_strand_id
1 'polypeptide(L)'
;MSSSILFAAGLLVGAAQAYTQVNIASPFMLKNIDPIVFPGEYSKSHLHSFFGSDAVTVNTKTSAELQKGCTNAENPNDLSVYWIPTPLYTADGSSYEPIPVMRFSAYYNLGETPAEIAMPQNLRMVAGEANAQTQAESPADAKVEWMCEGESVPIGENGFPTSTCGTHLQQLLYFPQCVNEETLETAYKSRTYGTSNWCPEGSKSMAQLRFSIRYDLRKVLPNGWSGEAPFKLACGNAWCSHGDFINGWTEEAAQNMVATTQDKRVFGEVNGALGGYKDGPTCEATDADPENGTSDYAESVAVMSKRDVSAWGWKSKSRFVRSA
;
A
#
# COMPACT_ATOMS: atom_id res chain seq x y z
N MET A 1 -50.44 34.24 32.14
CA MET A 1 -49.71 34.38 30.87
C MET A 1 -48.28 33.93 31.13
N SER A 2 -47.95 32.72 30.68
CA SER A 2 -46.65 32.08 30.93
C SER A 2 -45.67 32.52 29.85
N SER A 3 -44.49 32.99 30.23
CA SER A 3 -43.38 33.23 29.30
C SER A 3 -42.20 32.38 29.74
N SER A 4 -41.95 31.30 28.98
CA SER A 4 -40.73 30.52 29.05
C SER A 4 -39.92 30.82 27.79
N ILE A 5 -38.79 31.49 27.96
CA ILE A 5 -37.79 31.72 26.92
C ILE A 5 -36.96 30.43 26.81
N LEU A 6 -37.11 29.72 25.68
CA LEU A 6 -36.24 28.61 25.30
C LEU A 6 -34.98 29.18 24.63
N PHE A 7 -33.83 29.08 25.30
CA PHE A 7 -32.53 29.20 24.66
C PHE A 7 -32.24 27.89 23.91
N ALA A 8 -32.28 27.93 22.58
CA ALA A 8 -31.75 26.87 21.74
C ALA A 8 -30.24 27.08 21.57
N ALA A 9 -29.43 26.42 22.40
CA ALA A 9 -28.00 26.28 22.15
C ALA A 9 -27.80 25.17 21.11
N GLY A 10 -27.50 25.57 19.86
CA GLY A 10 -27.06 24.65 18.82
C GLY A 10 -25.65 24.16 19.11
N LEU A 11 -25.53 22.97 19.72
CA LEU A 11 -24.30 22.20 19.72
C LEU A 11 -24.23 21.43 18.40
N LEU A 12 -23.44 21.94 17.45
CA LEU A 12 -22.93 21.13 16.36
C LEU A 12 -21.94 20.12 16.96
N VAL A 13 -22.45 18.94 17.31
CA VAL A 13 -21.62 17.77 17.60
C VAL A 13 -21.07 17.31 16.26
N GLY A 14 -19.87 17.79 15.91
CA GLY A 14 -19.09 17.17 14.84
C GLY A 14 -18.82 15.71 15.24
N ALA A 15 -19.29 14.76 14.44
CA ALA A 15 -18.98 13.36 14.67
C ALA A 15 -17.46 13.17 14.60
N ALA A 16 -16.85 12.68 15.68
CA ALA A 16 -15.43 12.34 15.70
C ALA A 16 -15.20 11.09 14.83
N GLN A 17 -14.36 11.21 13.79
CA GLN A 17 -14.11 10.19 12.77
C GLN A 17 -12.69 9.60 12.93
N ALA A 18 -12.48 8.36 12.50
CA ALA A 18 -11.42 7.44 12.93
C ALA A 18 -10.48 6.88 11.86
N TYR A 19 -11.06 6.62 10.70
CA TYR A 19 -10.33 6.21 9.52
C TYR A 19 -11.12 6.68 8.30
N THR A 20 -10.41 6.93 7.21
CA THR A 20 -11.01 6.89 5.88
C THR A 20 -10.46 5.69 5.12
N GLN A 21 -11.14 5.29 4.07
CA GLN A 21 -10.70 4.22 3.18
C GLN A 21 -10.97 4.62 1.75
N VAL A 22 -10.13 4.17 0.82
CA VAL A 22 -10.34 4.31 -0.61
C VAL A 22 -10.28 2.92 -1.22
N ASN A 23 -11.38 2.50 -1.85
CA ASN A 23 -11.42 1.25 -2.60
C ASN A 23 -11.05 1.46 -4.07
N ILE A 24 -10.35 0.47 -4.60
CA ILE A 24 -9.96 0.35 -5.99
C ILE A 24 -10.33 -1.08 -6.43
N ALA A 25 -11.15 -1.21 -7.47
CA ALA A 25 -11.73 -2.50 -7.85
C ALA A 25 -10.66 -3.48 -8.35
N SER A 26 -9.73 -3.00 -9.17
CA SER A 26 -8.67 -3.80 -9.80
C SER A 26 -7.45 -2.93 -10.12
N PRO A 27 -6.26 -3.53 -10.35
CA PRO A 27 -5.15 -2.76 -10.90
C PRO A 27 -5.52 -2.25 -12.30
N PHE A 28 -5.02 -1.06 -12.67
CA PHE A 28 -5.14 -0.56 -14.05
C PHE A 28 -3.96 -1.01 -14.92
N MET A 29 -2.85 -1.42 -14.29
CA MET A 29 -1.61 -1.81 -14.97
C MET A 29 -0.87 -2.91 -14.21
N LEU A 30 -0.31 -3.86 -14.95
CA LEU A 30 0.70 -4.80 -14.48
C LEU A 30 2.00 -4.45 -15.18
N LYS A 31 3.08 -4.19 -14.45
CA LYS A 31 4.33 -3.74 -15.08
C LYS A 31 5.56 -3.94 -14.22
N ASN A 32 6.69 -4.23 -14.85
CA ASN A 32 7.98 -4.40 -14.18
C ASN A 32 8.74 -3.08 -13.97
N ILE A 33 8.08 -2.11 -13.32
CA ILE A 33 8.70 -0.83 -12.94
C ILE A 33 8.61 -0.63 -11.44
N ASP A 34 9.61 0.07 -10.90
CA ASP A 34 9.59 0.53 -9.52
C ASP A 34 10.25 1.92 -9.45
N PRO A 35 9.47 3.00 -9.49
CA PRO A 35 10.01 4.36 -9.49
C PRO A 35 10.67 4.77 -8.15
N ILE A 36 10.48 4.00 -7.07
CA ILE A 36 11.11 4.28 -5.78
C ILE A 36 12.45 3.56 -5.66
N VAL A 37 12.46 2.24 -5.89
CA VAL A 37 13.62 1.37 -5.67
C VAL A 37 14.54 1.31 -6.89
N PHE A 38 13.98 1.30 -8.10
CA PHE A 38 14.70 1.16 -9.36
C PHE A 38 14.33 2.24 -10.40
N PRO A 39 14.49 3.54 -10.06
CA PRO A 39 14.12 4.61 -10.97
C PRO A 39 14.89 4.51 -12.29
N GLY A 40 14.15 4.51 -13.40
CA GLY A 40 14.69 4.39 -14.76
C GLY A 40 15.09 2.97 -15.21
N GLU A 41 14.86 1.93 -14.41
CA GLU A 41 15.49 0.60 -14.62
C GLU A 41 14.46 -0.55 -14.69
N TYR A 42 13.81 -0.71 -15.86
CA TYR A 42 12.84 -1.79 -16.13
C TYR A 42 13.43 -3.20 -15.97
N SER A 43 14.74 -3.38 -16.08
CA SER A 43 15.37 -4.71 -16.00
C SER A 43 15.70 -5.16 -14.58
N LYS A 44 15.40 -4.35 -13.55
CA LYS A 44 15.73 -4.67 -12.15
C LYS A 44 14.51 -4.97 -11.29
N SER A 45 13.36 -4.44 -11.67
CA SER A 45 12.10 -4.64 -10.95
C SER A 45 11.43 -5.94 -11.37
N HIS A 46 10.85 -6.66 -10.41
CA HIS A 46 9.84 -7.68 -10.69
C HIS A 46 8.53 -7.04 -11.15
N LEU A 47 7.57 -7.86 -11.56
CA LEU A 47 6.25 -7.43 -11.96
C LEU A 47 5.44 -6.92 -10.76
N HIS A 48 4.86 -5.73 -10.89
CA HIS A 48 3.98 -5.14 -9.89
C HIS A 48 2.58 -4.88 -10.44
N SER A 49 1.58 -4.93 -9.56
CA SER A 49 0.21 -4.52 -9.82
C SER A 49 -0.01 -3.09 -9.34
N PHE A 50 -0.38 -2.18 -10.25
CA PHE A 50 -0.54 -0.75 -10.00
C PHE A 50 -2.01 -0.33 -9.86
N PHE A 51 -2.26 0.54 -8.88
CA PHE A 51 -3.55 1.10 -8.53
C PHE A 51 -3.43 2.62 -8.32
N GLY A 52 -4.51 3.36 -8.52
CA GLY A 52 -4.56 4.81 -8.32
C GLY A 52 -4.25 5.57 -9.62
N SER A 53 -3.37 6.57 -9.54
CA SER A 53 -3.04 7.44 -10.66
C SER A 53 -2.23 6.74 -11.76
N ASP A 54 -2.69 6.96 -12.99
CA ASP A 54 -2.15 6.38 -14.22
C ASP A 54 -0.93 7.13 -14.77
N ALA A 55 -0.65 8.33 -14.25
CA ALA A 55 0.54 9.13 -14.58
C ALA A 55 1.84 8.56 -14.01
N VAL A 56 1.79 7.39 -13.38
CA VAL A 56 2.98 6.67 -12.92
C VAL A 56 3.78 6.16 -14.12
N THR A 57 5.09 6.35 -14.04
CA THR A 57 6.10 5.84 -14.98
C THR A 57 7.28 5.34 -14.17
N VAL A 58 8.28 4.73 -14.81
CA VAL A 58 9.53 4.30 -14.15
C VAL A 58 10.30 5.45 -13.47
N ASN A 59 9.97 6.70 -13.78
CA ASN A 59 10.69 7.90 -13.33
C ASN A 59 9.89 8.81 -12.40
N THR A 60 8.62 8.49 -12.12
CA THR A 60 7.72 9.36 -11.35
C THR A 60 8.22 9.56 -9.93
N LYS A 61 8.23 10.81 -9.45
CA LYS A 61 8.80 11.17 -8.14
C LYS A 61 7.90 12.04 -7.28
N THR A 62 6.99 12.78 -7.89
CA THR A 62 6.29 13.89 -7.24
C THR A 62 4.78 13.71 -7.27
N SER A 63 4.11 14.29 -6.27
CA SER A 63 2.65 14.32 -6.25
C SER A 63 2.09 15.11 -7.42
N ALA A 64 2.78 16.18 -7.84
CA ALA A 64 2.37 17.02 -8.96
C ALA A 64 2.43 16.29 -10.32
N GLU A 65 3.28 15.27 -10.48
CA GLU A 65 3.23 14.39 -11.66
C GLU A 65 1.96 13.53 -11.64
N LEU A 66 1.70 12.88 -10.51
CA LEU A 66 0.54 12.00 -10.36
C LEU A 66 -0.80 12.75 -10.46
N GLN A 67 -0.86 13.97 -9.95
CA GLN A 67 -2.07 14.81 -9.97
C GLN A 67 -2.48 15.27 -11.38
N LYS A 68 -1.66 15.02 -12.41
CA LYS A 68 -2.00 15.26 -13.82
C LYS A 68 -2.69 14.06 -14.49
N GLY A 69 -2.66 12.90 -13.83
CA GLY A 69 -3.21 11.67 -14.36
C GLY A 69 -4.69 11.46 -14.04
N CYS A 70 -5.18 10.32 -14.51
CA CYS A 70 -6.45 9.74 -14.14
C CYS A 70 -6.24 8.77 -12.97
N THR A 71 -7.09 8.84 -11.94
CA THR A 71 -7.11 7.81 -10.90
C THR A 71 -8.17 6.76 -11.20
N ASN A 72 -7.91 5.49 -10.92
CA ASN A 72 -8.95 4.45 -10.90
C ASN A 72 -9.56 4.23 -9.51
N ALA A 73 -9.23 5.09 -8.54
CA ALA A 73 -9.77 5.05 -7.20
C ALA A 73 -11.20 5.60 -7.12
N GLU A 74 -11.98 5.12 -6.13
CA GLU A 74 -13.35 5.60 -5.93
C GLU A 74 -13.42 7.05 -5.40
N ASN A 75 -12.34 7.55 -4.79
CA ASN A 75 -12.24 8.94 -4.36
C ASN A 75 -11.47 9.73 -5.43
N PRO A 76 -12.12 10.69 -6.14
CA PRO A 76 -11.45 11.45 -7.19
C PRO A 76 -10.33 12.35 -6.68
N ASN A 77 -10.26 12.62 -5.37
CA ASN A 77 -9.18 13.39 -4.76
C ASN A 77 -7.94 12.55 -4.43
N ASP A 78 -8.02 11.22 -4.56
CA ASP A 78 -6.89 10.32 -4.38
C ASP A 78 -6.23 10.00 -5.72
N LEU A 79 -5.31 10.87 -6.12
CA LEU A 79 -4.42 10.66 -7.27
C LEU A 79 -3.10 10.03 -6.83
N SER A 80 -3.04 9.41 -5.65
CA SER A 80 -1.84 8.64 -5.27
C SER A 80 -1.69 7.43 -6.18
N VAL A 81 -0.48 6.90 -6.26
CA VAL A 81 -0.25 5.58 -6.88
C VAL A 81 0.23 4.61 -5.82
N TYR A 82 -0.34 3.40 -5.89
CA TYR A 82 -0.06 2.28 -5.01
C TYR A 82 0.38 1.10 -5.87
N TRP A 83 1.37 0.35 -5.42
CA TRP A 83 1.68 -0.91 -6.08
C TRP A 83 2.16 -1.97 -5.10
N ILE A 84 2.00 -3.22 -5.52
CA ILE A 84 2.44 -4.43 -4.80
C ILE A 84 3.05 -5.42 -5.80
N PRO A 85 3.92 -6.34 -5.37
CA PRO A 85 4.32 -7.48 -6.19
C PRO A 85 3.10 -8.21 -6.72
N THR A 86 3.03 -8.46 -8.02
CA THR A 86 1.88 -9.14 -8.61
C THR A 86 1.74 -10.54 -8.01
N PRO A 87 0.60 -10.88 -7.36
CA PRO A 87 0.34 -12.24 -6.93
C PRO A 87 0.04 -13.11 -8.15
N LEU A 88 0.63 -14.30 -8.17
CA LEU A 88 0.64 -15.22 -9.30
C LEU A 88 0.20 -16.60 -8.83
N TYR A 89 -0.71 -17.25 -9.55
CA TYR A 89 -1.12 -18.63 -9.28
C TYR A 89 -0.61 -19.59 -10.36
N THR A 90 -0.51 -20.87 -10.01
CA THR A 90 -0.22 -21.94 -10.97
C THR A 90 -1.24 -23.07 -10.83
N ALA A 91 -1.75 -23.55 -11.95
CA ALA A 91 -2.65 -24.71 -12.00
C ALA A 91 -1.93 -26.02 -12.38
N ASP A 92 -0.76 -25.90 -13.02
CA ASP A 92 0.05 -27.01 -13.54
C ASP A 92 1.38 -27.19 -12.79
N GLY A 93 1.69 -26.30 -11.85
CA GLY A 93 2.95 -26.25 -11.10
C GLY A 93 4.11 -25.62 -11.86
N SER A 94 3.92 -25.08 -13.06
CA SER A 94 5.01 -24.57 -13.91
C SER A 94 4.73 -23.23 -14.58
N SER A 95 3.48 -22.97 -14.96
CA SER A 95 3.00 -21.75 -15.58
C SER A 95 2.36 -20.86 -14.52
N TYR A 96 2.69 -19.56 -14.54
CA TYR A 96 2.20 -18.60 -13.56
C TYR A 96 1.39 -17.49 -14.24
N GLU A 97 0.19 -17.27 -13.74
CA GLU A 97 -0.71 -16.21 -14.22
C GLU A 97 -1.07 -15.26 -13.07
N PRO A 98 -1.30 -13.96 -13.34
CA PRO A 98 -1.75 -13.01 -12.33
C PRO A 98 -3.06 -13.44 -11.66
N ILE A 99 -3.10 -13.39 -10.34
CA ILE A 99 -4.32 -13.58 -9.57
C ILE A 99 -5.16 -12.31 -9.72
N PRO A 100 -6.44 -12.41 -10.17
CA PRO A 100 -7.33 -11.27 -10.22
C PRO A 100 -7.56 -10.69 -8.81
N VAL A 101 -7.20 -9.42 -8.64
CA VAL A 101 -7.54 -8.65 -7.43
C VAL A 101 -9.04 -8.43 -7.42
N MET A 102 -9.71 -8.82 -6.34
CA MET A 102 -11.14 -8.56 -6.16
C MET A 102 -11.38 -7.15 -5.65
N ARG A 103 -10.53 -6.70 -4.71
CA ARG A 103 -10.58 -5.35 -4.15
C ARG A 103 -9.25 -5.00 -3.51
N PHE A 104 -8.70 -3.85 -3.88
CA PHE A 104 -7.66 -3.18 -3.13
C PHE A 104 -8.31 -2.08 -2.30
N SER A 105 -7.92 -1.97 -1.03
CA SER A 105 -8.39 -0.91 -0.13
C SER A 105 -7.19 -0.24 0.54
N ALA A 106 -6.97 1.04 0.27
CA ALA A 106 -6.06 1.90 1.02
C ALA A 106 -6.80 2.47 2.23
N TYR A 107 -6.42 2.06 3.43
CA TYR A 107 -6.95 2.60 4.67
C TYR A 107 -6.01 3.66 5.23
N TYR A 108 -6.57 4.78 5.66
CA TYR A 108 -5.86 5.85 6.35
C TYR A 108 -6.37 5.93 7.78
N ASN A 109 -5.61 5.31 8.69
CA ASN A 109 -6.04 5.04 10.05
C ASN A 109 -5.40 6.01 11.05
N LEU A 110 -6.02 6.16 12.22
CA LEU A 110 -5.40 6.77 13.40
C LEU A 110 -4.05 6.13 13.78
N GLY A 111 -3.87 4.81 13.58
CA GLY A 111 -2.69 4.11 14.10
C GLY A 111 -2.70 4.10 15.64
N GLU A 112 -1.65 4.62 16.28
CA GLU A 112 -1.52 4.73 17.74
C GLU A 112 -1.99 6.08 18.30
N THR A 113 -1.80 7.17 17.57
CA THR A 113 -2.18 8.53 17.97
C THR A 113 -2.72 9.28 16.75
N PRO A 114 -3.62 10.28 16.92
CA PRO A 114 -4.10 11.09 15.80
C PRO A 114 -2.98 11.64 14.91
N ALA A 115 -3.31 11.87 13.64
CA ALA A 115 -2.43 12.58 12.74
C ALA A 115 -2.28 14.04 13.22
N GLU A 116 -1.04 14.52 13.28
CA GLU A 116 -0.71 15.91 13.57
C GLU A 116 -0.75 16.75 12.29
N ILE A 117 -0.41 16.13 11.15
CA ILE A 117 -0.30 16.76 9.84
C ILE A 117 -0.94 15.90 8.75
N ALA A 118 -1.26 16.53 7.63
CA ALA A 118 -1.58 15.82 6.39
C ALA A 118 -0.35 15.03 5.90
N MET A 119 -0.55 13.96 5.13
CA MET A 119 0.56 13.32 4.43
C MET A 119 1.22 14.34 3.49
N PRO A 120 2.53 14.62 3.65
CA PRO A 120 3.21 15.62 2.83
C PRO A 120 3.15 15.30 1.34
N GLN A 121 3.07 16.33 0.51
CA GLN A 121 3.30 16.18 -0.94
C GLN A 121 4.72 15.62 -1.18
N ASN A 122 4.88 14.86 -2.25
CA ASN A 122 6.10 14.14 -2.65
C ASN A 122 6.55 13.03 -1.68
N LEU A 123 5.76 12.71 -0.66
CA LEU A 123 6.02 11.57 0.21
C LEU A 123 6.00 10.28 -0.61
N ARG A 124 7.05 9.47 -0.43
CA ARG A 124 7.22 8.16 -1.04
C ARG A 124 7.54 7.17 0.06
N MET A 125 6.89 6.01 0.06
CA MET A 125 7.07 5.00 1.09
C MET A 125 7.14 3.61 0.48
N VAL A 126 7.96 2.77 1.11
CA VAL A 126 7.98 1.31 0.91
C VAL A 126 7.75 0.66 2.26
N ALA A 127 6.85 -0.31 2.32
CA ALA A 127 6.62 -1.13 3.50
C ALA A 127 6.81 -2.60 3.13
N GLY A 128 7.44 -3.38 4.00
CA GLY A 128 7.84 -4.77 3.72
C GLY A 128 9.31 -4.90 3.29
N GLU A 129 9.68 -6.05 2.76
CA GLU A 129 11.05 -6.34 2.30
C GLU A 129 11.01 -7.29 1.09
N ALA A 130 11.48 -6.82 -0.07
CA ALA A 130 11.38 -7.56 -1.32
C ALA A 130 12.29 -8.81 -1.39
N ASN A 131 13.34 -8.88 -0.56
CA ASN A 131 14.26 -10.02 -0.56
C ASN A 131 13.97 -11.06 0.52
N ALA A 132 13.00 -10.79 1.41
CA ALA A 132 12.68 -11.68 2.52
C ALA A 132 12.18 -13.04 1.99
N GLN A 133 12.81 -14.11 2.47
CA GLN A 133 12.47 -15.50 2.19
C GLN A 133 11.81 -16.18 3.38
N THR A 134 11.89 -15.57 4.57
CA THR A 134 11.29 -16.07 5.82
C THR A 134 10.57 -14.94 6.57
N GLN A 135 9.63 -15.31 7.46
CA GLN A 135 8.92 -14.34 8.29
C GLN A 135 9.85 -13.44 9.14
N ALA A 136 10.98 -13.98 9.59
CA ALA A 136 11.92 -13.24 10.44
C ALA A 136 12.71 -12.17 9.68
N GLU A 137 12.79 -12.27 8.35
CA GLU A 137 13.44 -11.28 7.49
C GLU A 137 12.48 -10.13 7.12
N SER A 138 11.17 -10.37 7.18
CA SER A 138 10.16 -9.32 6.96
C SER A 138 10.13 -8.34 8.15
N PRO A 139 10.07 -7.01 7.91
CA PRO A 139 9.96 -6.02 8.98
C PRO A 139 8.68 -6.21 9.81
N ALA A 140 8.81 -6.48 11.10
CA ALA A 140 7.68 -6.77 11.99
C ALA A 140 6.65 -5.62 12.04
N ASP A 141 7.12 -4.36 11.99
CA ASP A 141 6.23 -3.19 12.05
C ASP A 141 5.40 -2.99 10.77
N ALA A 142 5.84 -3.55 9.63
CA ALA A 142 5.05 -3.57 8.41
C ALA A 142 3.85 -4.52 8.51
N LYS A 143 3.83 -5.42 9.52
CA LYS A 143 2.74 -6.35 9.83
C LYS A 143 2.17 -7.01 8.58
N VAL A 144 3.08 -7.51 7.74
CA VAL A 144 2.75 -8.28 6.55
C VAL A 144 2.02 -9.53 6.98
N GLU A 145 0.75 -9.67 6.59
CA GLU A 145 -0.05 -10.83 6.91
C GLU A 145 -0.83 -11.31 5.69
N TRP A 146 -0.82 -12.62 5.48
CA TRP A 146 -1.71 -13.31 4.57
C TRP A 146 -2.62 -14.22 5.38
N MET A 147 -3.92 -14.11 5.16
CA MET A 147 -4.91 -14.86 5.91
C MET A 147 -6.14 -15.12 5.07
N CYS A 148 -6.97 -16.03 5.51
CA CYS A 148 -8.29 -16.18 4.95
C CYS A 148 -9.31 -15.31 5.70
N GLU A 149 -10.13 -14.55 4.96
CA GLU A 149 -11.09 -13.62 5.56
C GLU A 149 -12.19 -14.37 6.33
N GLY A 150 -12.29 -14.10 7.63
CA GLY A 150 -13.35 -14.65 8.49
C GLY A 150 -13.11 -16.09 8.96
N GLU A 151 -11.92 -16.65 8.73
CA GLU A 151 -11.59 -18.03 9.11
C GLU A 151 -10.14 -18.15 9.57
N SER A 152 -9.86 -19.14 10.43
CA SER A 152 -8.51 -19.43 10.92
C SER A 152 -7.96 -20.63 10.18
N VAL A 153 -7.02 -20.37 9.26
CA VAL A 153 -6.30 -21.39 8.48
C VAL A 153 -4.82 -21.29 8.83
N PRO A 154 -4.12 -22.42 9.10
CA PRO A 154 -2.68 -22.40 9.34
C PRO A 154 -1.90 -21.77 8.18
N ILE A 155 -0.79 -21.11 8.48
CA ILE A 155 0.11 -20.54 7.49
C ILE A 155 1.25 -21.54 7.19
N GLY A 156 1.50 -21.79 5.91
CA GLY A 156 2.57 -22.68 5.45
C GLY A 156 3.95 -22.02 5.48
N GLU A 157 5.00 -22.78 5.14
CA GLU A 157 6.37 -22.26 5.08
C GLU A 157 6.54 -21.13 4.06
N ASN A 158 5.79 -21.19 2.95
CA ASN A 158 5.74 -20.14 1.94
C ASN A 158 4.95 -18.88 2.36
N GLY A 159 4.39 -18.86 3.59
CA GLY A 159 3.74 -17.72 4.20
C GLY A 159 2.29 -17.46 3.75
N PHE A 160 1.66 -18.42 3.08
CA PHE A 160 0.24 -18.37 2.71
C PHE A 160 -0.60 -19.39 3.47
N PRO A 161 -1.94 -19.23 3.52
CA PRO A 161 -2.85 -20.23 4.09
C PRO A 161 -2.71 -21.62 3.46
N THR A 162 -2.68 -22.67 4.29
CA THR A 162 -2.46 -24.07 3.85
C THR A 162 -3.69 -24.76 3.25
N SER A 163 -4.81 -24.06 3.13
CA SER A 163 -6.00 -24.57 2.45
C SER A 163 -6.81 -23.45 1.83
N THR A 164 -7.66 -23.80 0.88
CA THR A 164 -8.56 -22.85 0.25
C THR A 164 -9.38 -22.05 1.24
N CYS A 165 -9.37 -20.73 1.07
CA CYS A 165 -10.24 -19.85 1.83
C CYS A 165 -11.69 -20.04 1.40
N GLY A 166 -12.62 -20.17 2.35
CA GLY A 166 -14.05 -20.25 2.12
C GLY A 166 -14.62 -19.00 1.46
N THR A 167 -14.02 -17.82 1.72
CA THR A 167 -14.39 -16.55 1.08
C THR A 167 -13.26 -15.97 0.24
N HIS A 168 -12.37 -15.18 0.84
CA HIS A 168 -11.32 -14.44 0.16
C HIS A 168 -9.99 -14.71 0.85
N LEU A 169 -8.94 -14.83 0.04
CA LEU A 169 -7.59 -14.62 0.54
C LEU A 169 -7.41 -13.12 0.77
N GLN A 170 -6.85 -12.76 1.92
CA GLN A 170 -6.63 -11.38 2.32
C GLN A 170 -5.15 -11.13 2.61
N GLN A 171 -4.64 -10.01 2.10
CA GLN A 171 -3.34 -9.47 2.46
C GLN A 171 -3.53 -8.20 3.30
N LEU A 172 -2.74 -8.05 4.36
CA LEU A 172 -2.56 -6.82 5.12
C LEU A 172 -1.10 -6.38 5.08
N LEU A 173 -0.88 -5.07 4.96
CA LEU A 173 0.43 -4.43 5.01
C LEU A 173 0.26 -3.02 5.58
N TYR A 174 1.07 -2.64 6.55
CA TYR A 174 1.04 -1.34 7.21
C TYR A 174 2.26 -0.53 6.83
N PHE A 175 2.04 0.75 6.53
CA PHE A 175 3.11 1.70 6.24
C PHE A 175 3.56 2.45 7.50
N PRO A 176 4.76 3.06 7.45
CA PRO A 176 5.20 4.06 8.41
C PRO A 176 4.16 5.18 8.59
N GLN A 177 4.08 5.72 9.80
CA GLN A 177 3.10 6.75 10.19
C GLN A 177 3.73 7.93 10.93
N CYS A 178 5.05 8.00 10.96
CA CYS A 178 5.82 9.19 11.31
C CYS A 178 6.55 9.70 10.07
N VAL A 179 6.65 11.02 9.94
CA VAL A 179 7.37 11.68 8.85
C VAL A 179 8.10 12.92 9.34
N ASN A 180 9.31 13.14 8.85
CA ASN A 180 10.00 14.42 8.95
C ASN A 180 9.57 15.32 7.77
N GLU A 181 8.98 16.48 8.05
CA GLU A 181 8.42 17.36 7.01
C GLU A 181 9.49 18.00 6.10
N GLU A 182 10.74 18.08 6.55
CA GLU A 182 11.85 18.66 5.79
C GLU A 182 12.52 17.62 4.87
N THR A 183 12.74 16.40 5.37
CA THR A 183 13.48 15.34 4.65
C THR A 183 12.57 14.32 3.98
N LEU A 184 11.30 14.24 4.39
CA LEU A 184 10.33 13.19 4.05
C LEU A 184 10.75 11.78 4.48
N GLU A 185 11.75 11.67 5.36
CA GLU A 185 12.09 10.39 5.98
C GLU A 185 10.95 9.91 6.87
N THR A 186 10.65 8.62 6.80
CA THR A 186 9.53 8.02 7.53
C THR A 186 10.00 6.97 8.54
N ALA A 187 9.22 6.81 9.61
CA ALA A 187 9.44 5.76 10.59
C ALA A 187 8.11 5.18 11.09
N TYR A 188 8.15 3.94 11.57
CA TYR A 188 7.06 3.40 12.36
C TYR A 188 7.08 4.01 13.76
N LYS A 189 5.89 4.20 14.36
CA LYS A 189 5.80 4.66 15.75
C LYS A 189 6.42 3.66 16.71
N SER A 190 7.13 4.17 17.71
CA SER A 190 7.64 3.37 18.82
C SER A 190 7.67 4.16 20.12
N ARG A 191 7.28 3.51 21.21
CA ARG A 191 7.43 4.08 22.56
C ARG A 191 8.89 4.32 22.94
N THR A 192 9.83 3.66 22.28
CA THR A 192 11.27 3.82 22.55
C THR A 192 11.81 5.19 22.16
N TYR A 193 11.13 5.95 21.30
CA TYR A 193 11.55 7.31 20.95
C TYR A 193 11.35 8.31 22.10
N GLY A 194 10.51 8.00 23.09
CA GLY A 194 10.31 8.87 24.26
C GLY A 194 9.56 10.18 23.98
N THR A 195 9.15 10.46 22.75
CA THR A 195 8.30 11.59 22.37
C THR A 195 6.83 11.31 22.69
N SER A 196 6.01 12.35 22.87
CA SER A 196 4.58 12.19 23.16
C SER A 196 3.80 11.55 22.00
N ASN A 197 4.22 11.80 20.76
CA ASN A 197 3.62 11.26 19.55
C ASN A 197 4.23 9.91 19.11
N TRP A 198 5.20 9.37 19.87
CA TRP A 198 5.92 8.12 19.56
C TRP A 198 6.60 8.12 18.19
N CYS A 199 6.95 9.30 17.68
CA CYS A 199 7.76 9.46 16.49
C CYS A 199 9.21 9.82 16.88
N PRO A 200 10.20 9.62 16.00
CA PRO A 200 11.53 10.17 16.20
C PRO A 200 11.48 11.67 16.50
N GLU A 201 12.48 12.19 17.21
CA GLU A 201 12.58 13.63 17.47
C GLU A 201 12.58 14.41 16.15
N GLY A 202 11.83 15.51 16.10
CA GLY A 202 11.63 16.30 14.88
C GLY A 202 10.62 15.74 13.87
N SER A 203 10.09 14.53 14.07
CA SER A 203 9.07 13.94 13.19
C SER A 203 7.64 14.15 13.72
N LYS A 204 6.68 14.17 12.80
CA LYS A 204 5.24 14.31 13.04
C LYS A 204 4.47 13.04 12.73
N SER A 205 3.36 12.86 13.43
CA SER A 205 2.36 11.82 13.16
C SER A 205 1.54 12.15 11.92
N MET A 206 1.34 11.19 11.03
CA MET A 206 0.40 11.27 9.90
C MET A 206 -0.55 10.07 9.92
N ALA A 207 -1.62 10.09 9.11
CA ALA A 207 -2.52 8.95 9.01
C ALA A 207 -1.75 7.70 8.57
N GLN A 208 -1.96 6.57 9.26
CA GLN A 208 -1.27 5.34 8.92
C GLN A 208 -1.95 4.67 7.73
N LEU A 209 -1.27 4.71 6.57
CA LEU A 209 -1.65 3.95 5.40
C LEU A 209 -1.54 2.45 5.68
N ARG A 210 -2.56 1.71 5.29
CA ARG A 210 -2.59 0.25 5.32
C ARG A 210 -3.24 -0.28 4.06
N PHE A 211 -2.56 -1.20 3.38
CA PHE A 211 -3.19 -1.98 2.31
C PHE A 211 -4.00 -3.12 2.90
N SER A 212 -5.23 -3.27 2.41
CA SER A 212 -6.05 -4.46 2.65
C SER A 212 -6.59 -4.96 1.33
N ILE A 213 -6.04 -6.08 0.86
CA ILE A 213 -6.26 -6.56 -0.51
C ILE A 213 -6.96 -7.91 -0.42
N ARG A 214 -7.99 -8.09 -1.24
CA ARG A 214 -8.78 -9.32 -1.30
C ARG A 214 -8.68 -9.96 -2.67
N TYR A 215 -8.59 -11.28 -2.67
CA TYR A 215 -8.51 -12.13 -3.85
C TYR A 215 -9.57 -13.24 -3.75
N ASP A 216 -10.30 -13.47 -4.83
CA ASP A 216 -11.23 -14.59 -4.94
C ASP A 216 -10.61 -15.72 -5.77
N LEU A 217 -9.80 -16.55 -5.09
CA LEU A 217 -9.06 -17.63 -5.73
C LEU A 217 -9.94 -18.77 -6.23
N ARG A 218 -11.20 -18.87 -5.78
CA ARG A 218 -12.12 -19.94 -6.22
C ARG A 218 -12.44 -19.86 -7.72
N LYS A 219 -12.24 -18.68 -8.33
CA LYS A 219 -12.43 -18.46 -9.78
C LYS A 219 -11.28 -19.03 -10.62
N VAL A 220 -10.05 -19.01 -10.09
CA VAL A 220 -8.83 -19.44 -10.80
C VAL A 220 -8.33 -20.81 -10.35
N LEU A 221 -8.70 -21.23 -9.13
CA LEU A 221 -8.40 -22.53 -8.53
C LEU A 221 -9.72 -23.18 -8.06
N PRO A 222 -10.62 -23.61 -8.97
CA PRO A 222 -11.96 -24.09 -8.62
C PRO A 222 -11.96 -25.40 -7.82
N ASN A 223 -10.89 -26.19 -7.93
CA ASN A 223 -10.70 -27.42 -7.15
C ASN A 223 -10.08 -27.15 -5.76
N GLY A 224 -9.75 -25.89 -5.47
CA GLY A 224 -9.05 -25.50 -4.27
C GLY A 224 -7.62 -26.04 -4.17
N TRP A 225 -7.08 -26.00 -2.96
CA TRP A 225 -5.78 -26.52 -2.56
C TRP A 225 -5.83 -26.98 -1.10
N SER A 226 -4.92 -27.89 -0.77
CA SER A 226 -4.62 -28.35 0.59
C SER A 226 -3.12 -28.63 0.68
N GLY A 227 -2.47 -28.16 1.73
CA GLY A 227 -1.01 -28.13 1.84
C GLY A 227 -0.42 -26.80 1.39
N GLU A 228 0.76 -26.82 0.77
CA GLU A 228 1.40 -25.60 0.29
C GLU A 228 0.54 -24.88 -0.76
N ALA A 229 0.39 -23.57 -0.61
CA ALA A 229 -0.41 -22.77 -1.52
C ALA A 229 0.18 -22.76 -2.96
N PRO A 230 -0.61 -23.00 -4.01
CA PRO A 230 -0.15 -23.02 -5.40
C PRO A 230 -0.05 -21.60 -6.00
N PHE A 231 0.39 -20.64 -5.21
CA PHE A 231 0.57 -19.25 -5.62
C PHE A 231 1.73 -18.61 -4.88
N LYS A 232 2.27 -17.55 -5.50
CA LYS A 232 3.44 -16.80 -5.05
C LYS A 232 3.27 -15.33 -5.41
N LEU A 233 4.22 -14.51 -5.00
CA LEU A 233 4.38 -13.14 -5.48
C LEU A 233 5.42 -13.09 -6.59
N ALA A 234 5.39 -12.05 -7.43
CA ALA A 234 6.42 -11.83 -8.43
C ALA A 234 7.84 -11.75 -7.84
N CYS A 235 7.97 -11.33 -6.58
CA CYS A 235 9.23 -11.29 -5.83
C CYS A 235 9.64 -12.64 -5.17
N GLY A 236 8.76 -13.65 -5.13
CA GLY A 236 9.01 -14.89 -4.39
C GLY A 236 7.82 -15.37 -3.55
N ASN A 237 8.07 -15.91 -2.37
CA ASN A 237 7.01 -16.38 -1.46
C ASN A 237 6.31 -15.20 -0.75
N ALA A 238 5.38 -15.46 0.18
CA ALA A 238 4.62 -14.38 0.83
C ALA A 238 5.50 -13.42 1.65
N TRP A 239 6.67 -13.86 2.11
CA TRP A 239 7.53 -13.07 2.99
C TRP A 239 8.17 -11.87 2.26
N CYS A 240 8.34 -11.98 0.93
CA CYS A 240 8.81 -10.87 0.10
C CYS A 240 7.77 -9.76 -0.10
N SER A 241 6.56 -9.91 0.48
CA SER A 241 5.50 -8.92 0.38
C SER A 241 6.02 -7.54 0.74
N HIS A 242 5.77 -6.61 -0.17
CA HIS A 242 5.90 -5.20 0.08
C HIS A 242 4.78 -4.47 -0.63
N GLY A 243 4.67 -3.20 -0.28
CA GLY A 243 3.81 -2.27 -0.95
C GLY A 243 4.49 -0.93 -0.99
N ASP A 244 4.17 -0.21 -2.04
CA ASP A 244 4.80 1.04 -2.37
C ASP A 244 3.72 2.09 -2.60
N PHE A 245 4.10 3.32 -2.30
CA PHE A 245 3.19 4.44 -2.33
C PHE A 245 3.94 5.70 -2.72
N ILE A 246 3.39 6.44 -3.67
CA ILE A 246 3.70 7.85 -3.87
C ILE A 246 2.42 8.63 -3.63
N ASN A 247 2.49 9.58 -2.71
CA ASN A 247 1.36 10.43 -2.39
C ASN A 247 0.93 11.24 -3.62
N GLY A 248 -0.36 11.25 -3.91
CA GLY A 248 -0.95 12.11 -4.94
C GLY A 248 -2.28 12.70 -4.50
N TRP A 249 -2.66 12.55 -3.22
CA TRP A 249 -3.82 13.26 -2.68
C TRP A 249 -3.74 14.75 -2.98
N THR A 250 -4.88 15.34 -3.35
CA THR A 250 -5.00 16.80 -3.39
C THR A 250 -4.71 17.36 -1.99
N GLU A 251 -4.05 18.51 -1.91
CA GLU A 251 -3.64 19.09 -0.62
C GLU A 251 -4.83 19.32 0.31
N GLU A 252 -5.95 19.80 -0.23
CA GLU A 252 -7.19 20.00 0.52
C GLU A 252 -7.73 18.68 1.09
N ALA A 253 -7.81 17.63 0.29
CA ALA A 253 -8.31 16.33 0.74
C ALA A 253 -7.36 15.68 1.76
N ALA A 254 -6.04 15.80 1.56
CA ALA A 254 -5.05 15.34 2.53
C ALA A 254 -5.19 16.06 3.88
N GLN A 255 -5.49 17.36 3.86
CA GLN A 255 -5.78 18.13 5.08
C GLN A 255 -7.09 17.70 5.73
N ASN A 256 -8.15 17.48 4.95
CA ASN A 256 -9.43 16.98 5.46
C ASN A 256 -9.30 15.58 6.09
N MET A 257 -8.41 14.74 5.56
CA MET A 257 -8.13 13.40 6.10
C MET A 257 -7.60 13.44 7.54
N VAL A 258 -6.89 14.50 7.96
CA VAL A 258 -6.39 14.61 9.34
C VAL A 258 -7.54 14.53 10.35
N ALA A 259 -8.68 15.15 10.03
CA ALA A 259 -9.87 15.14 10.88
C ALA A 259 -10.49 13.74 11.01
N THR A 260 -10.21 12.83 10.08
CA THR A 260 -10.69 11.44 10.14
C THR A 260 -9.80 10.55 11.01
N THR A 261 -8.87 11.07 11.82
CA THR A 261 -7.92 10.27 12.62
C THR A 261 -8.11 10.43 14.13
N GLN A 262 -9.32 10.72 14.60
CA GLN A 262 -9.62 11.03 16.01
C GLN A 262 -10.17 9.83 16.82
N ASP A 263 -10.81 8.86 16.17
CA ASP A 263 -11.29 7.61 16.79
C ASP A 263 -10.64 6.38 16.07
N LYS A 264 -10.94 5.13 16.42
CA LYS A 264 -10.52 3.92 15.64
C LYS A 264 -11.66 3.19 14.95
N ARG A 265 -12.91 3.56 15.22
CA ARG A 265 -14.12 2.80 14.86
C ARG A 265 -15.13 3.57 14.01
N VAL A 266 -14.98 4.88 13.89
CA VAL A 266 -15.93 5.75 13.18
C VAL A 266 -15.42 6.10 11.78
N PHE A 267 -16.08 5.64 10.73
CA PHE A 267 -15.68 6.02 9.37
C PHE A 267 -15.83 7.54 9.12
N GLY A 268 -14.89 8.13 8.38
CA GLY A 268 -14.95 9.52 7.90
C GLY A 268 -14.75 9.64 6.40
N GLU A 269 -15.63 10.41 5.77
CA GLU A 269 -15.56 10.75 4.36
C GLU A 269 -14.51 11.84 4.14
N VAL A 270 -13.69 11.70 3.10
CA VAL A 270 -12.73 12.72 2.68
C VAL A 270 -13.19 13.28 1.35
N ASN A 271 -13.63 14.54 1.39
CA ASN A 271 -14.01 15.33 0.22
C ASN A 271 -12.88 16.31 -0.13
N GLY A 272 -12.91 16.87 -1.34
CA GLY A 272 -11.99 17.92 -1.76
C GLY A 272 -12.38 18.53 -3.11
N ALA A 273 -11.47 19.33 -3.67
CA ALA A 273 -11.66 20.06 -4.91
C ALA A 273 -12.14 19.24 -6.12
N LEU A 274 -11.84 17.94 -6.19
CA LEU A 274 -12.20 17.07 -7.32
C LEU A 274 -13.52 16.31 -7.12
N GLY A 275 -14.20 16.50 -5.98
CA GLY A 275 -15.49 15.88 -5.69
C GLY A 275 -15.62 15.35 -4.28
N GLY A 276 -16.76 14.73 -4.01
CA GLY A 276 -17.06 14.01 -2.79
C GLY A 276 -16.48 12.60 -2.74
N TYR A 277 -16.47 12.03 -1.55
CA TYR A 277 -16.14 10.62 -1.33
C TYR A 277 -17.07 9.73 -2.16
N LYS A 278 -16.47 8.84 -2.96
CA LYS A 278 -17.18 7.90 -3.86
C LYS A 278 -17.88 8.52 -5.07
N ASP A 279 -17.59 9.77 -5.41
CA ASP A 279 -18.01 10.33 -6.72
C ASP A 279 -17.39 9.56 -7.90
N GLY A 280 -16.33 8.80 -7.65
CA GLY A 280 -15.70 7.90 -8.61
C GLY A 280 -14.77 8.62 -9.58
N PRO A 281 -14.07 7.85 -10.43
CA PRO A 281 -13.18 8.41 -11.43
C PRO A 281 -13.96 9.04 -12.59
N THR A 282 -13.47 10.16 -13.11
CA THR A 282 -14.07 10.88 -14.25
C THR A 282 -13.43 10.52 -15.60
N CYS A 283 -12.43 9.64 -15.59
CA CYS A 283 -11.73 9.13 -16.74
C CYS A 283 -11.25 7.69 -16.51
N GLU A 284 -10.75 7.05 -17.56
CA GLU A 284 -10.24 5.68 -17.52
C GLU A 284 -8.72 5.70 -17.42
N ALA A 285 -8.18 5.10 -16.34
CA ALA A 285 -6.74 4.99 -16.11
C ALA A 285 -6.08 4.05 -17.12
N THR A 286 -4.96 4.47 -17.72
CA THR A 286 -4.22 3.69 -18.71
C THR A 286 -2.70 3.74 -18.47
N ASP A 287 -1.95 2.77 -18.98
CA ASP A 287 -0.48 2.80 -18.91
C ASP A 287 0.05 4.05 -19.64
N ALA A 288 0.64 4.99 -18.91
CA ALA A 288 1.19 6.23 -19.46
C ALA A 288 2.48 6.04 -20.27
N ASP A 289 3.08 4.84 -20.24
CA ASP A 289 4.36 4.53 -20.90
C ASP A 289 4.35 3.14 -21.57
N PRO A 290 3.38 2.82 -22.45
CA PRO A 290 3.10 1.44 -22.87
C PRO A 290 4.24 0.78 -23.67
N GLU A 291 5.18 1.57 -24.18
CA GLU A 291 6.29 1.09 -25.01
C GLU A 291 7.52 0.63 -24.20
N ASN A 292 7.55 0.86 -22.88
CA ASN A 292 8.69 0.51 -22.03
C ASN A 292 8.31 -0.41 -20.88
N GLY A 293 9.06 -1.49 -20.67
CA GLY A 293 8.72 -2.54 -19.69
C GLY A 293 7.81 -3.60 -20.28
N THR A 294 7.33 -4.51 -19.44
CA THR A 294 6.44 -5.60 -19.83
C THR A 294 5.41 -5.88 -18.74
N SER A 295 4.23 -6.29 -19.15
CA SER A 295 3.16 -6.81 -18.30
C SER A 295 3.19 -8.34 -18.19
N ASP A 296 4.06 -9.01 -18.95
CA ASP A 296 4.22 -10.46 -18.93
C ASP A 296 5.23 -10.90 -17.85
N TYR A 297 4.80 -11.82 -16.99
CA TYR A 297 5.63 -12.28 -15.88
C TYR A 297 6.87 -13.05 -16.35
N ALA A 298 6.75 -13.91 -17.38
CA ALA A 298 7.88 -14.69 -17.87
C ALA A 298 8.92 -13.80 -18.56
N GLU A 299 8.47 -12.80 -19.32
CA GLU A 299 9.34 -11.78 -19.89
C GLU A 299 10.01 -10.93 -18.82
N SER A 300 9.28 -10.50 -17.78
CA SER A 300 9.83 -9.76 -16.64
C SER A 300 10.99 -10.55 -15.99
N VAL A 301 10.79 -11.84 -15.70
CA VAL A 301 11.83 -12.74 -15.15
C VAL A 301 13.00 -12.92 -16.13
N ALA A 302 12.72 -13.06 -17.43
CA ALA A 302 13.76 -13.22 -18.45
C ALA A 302 14.63 -11.96 -18.59
N VAL A 303 14.05 -10.77 -18.47
CA VAL A 303 14.79 -9.50 -18.52
C VAL A 303 15.66 -9.33 -17.26
N MET A 304 15.15 -9.69 -16.08
CA MET A 304 15.93 -9.64 -14.83
C MET A 304 17.12 -10.62 -14.82
N SER A 305 16.94 -11.81 -15.39
CA SER A 305 17.96 -12.88 -15.40
C SER A 305 19.06 -12.72 -16.47
N LYS A 306 18.87 -11.86 -17.48
CA LYS A 306 19.86 -11.57 -18.55
C LYS A 306 21.14 -10.86 -18.09
N ARG A 307 21.36 -10.72 -16.77
CA ARG A 307 22.64 -10.28 -16.20
C ARG A 307 23.21 -11.34 -15.27
N ASP A 308 24.25 -12.02 -15.76
CA ASP A 308 25.38 -12.45 -14.92
C ASP A 308 25.88 -11.20 -14.18
N VAL A 309 25.67 -11.13 -12.88
CA VAL A 309 26.33 -10.13 -12.06
C VAL A 309 27.79 -10.58 -11.97
N SER A 310 28.67 -9.98 -12.77
CA SER A 310 30.11 -10.06 -12.49
C SER A 310 30.29 -9.57 -11.06
N ALA A 311 30.72 -10.47 -10.17
CA ALA A 311 30.98 -10.19 -8.77
C ALA A 311 32.13 -9.18 -8.64
N TRP A 312 31.83 -7.90 -8.83
CA TRP A 312 32.73 -6.80 -8.55
C TRP A 312 32.25 -6.11 -7.29
N GLY A 313 32.93 -6.48 -6.22
CA GLY A 313 32.64 -6.20 -4.82
C GLY A 313 32.12 -4.78 -4.54
N TRP A 314 30.91 -4.74 -4.00
CA TRP A 314 30.48 -3.67 -3.12
C TRP A 314 30.51 -4.19 -1.69
N LYS A 315 31.65 -4.01 -1.02
CA LYS A 315 31.69 -4.01 0.45
C LYS A 315 30.92 -2.78 0.92
N SER A 316 29.73 -2.95 1.48
CA SER A 316 29.07 -1.89 2.23
C SER A 316 30.00 -1.48 3.39
N LYS A 317 30.36 -0.20 3.44
CA LYS A 317 31.06 0.38 4.58
C LYS A 317 30.03 0.66 5.68
N SER A 318 29.68 -0.35 6.46
CA SER A 318 29.12 -0.14 7.79
C SER A 318 30.27 -0.17 8.81
N ARG A 319 30.83 1.00 9.11
CA ARG A 319 31.73 1.18 10.26
C ARG A 319 30.89 1.48 11.50
N PHE A 320 31.00 0.56 12.46
CA PHE A 320 30.95 0.71 13.92
C PHE A 320 29.78 1.45 14.57
N VAL A 321 29.09 0.74 15.47
CA VAL A 321 29.31 0.91 16.93
C VAL A 321 29.33 -0.48 17.58
N ARG A 322 30.47 -0.82 18.21
CA ARG A 322 30.57 -1.88 19.22
C ARG A 322 30.29 -1.24 20.58
N SER A 323 29.64 -2.02 21.43
CA SER A 323 29.33 -1.76 22.82
C SER A 323 30.53 -1.31 23.66
N ALA A 324 30.26 -0.40 24.60
CA ALA A 324 30.80 -0.39 25.95
C ALA A 324 29.62 -0.17 26.91
#